data_AF-A0A7H8R498-F1
#
_entry.id   AF-A0A7H8R498-F1
#
_cell.length_a   1.000
_cell.length_b   1.000
_cell.length_c   1.000
_cell.angle_alpha   90.00
_cell.angle_beta   90.00
_cell.angle_gamma   90.00
#
_symmetry.space_group_name_H-M   'P 1'
#
loop_
_entity.id
_entity.type
_entity.pdbx_description
1 polymer ?
#
loop_
_entity_poly.entity_id
_entity_poly.type
_entity_poly.pdbx_seq_one_letter_code
_entity_poly.pdbx_strand_id
1 'polypeptide(L)'
;MSTASASQDLSEQVPATMEQWKELETAMYLDNKSLKGCQTLAPRSKVTYEQFLLFRTVISKKEPAEFDPASFGLKEKHDRATQLLKASDQFQSYVNAIKMDTFYAKDAFGLLRHSQREVLGLRKDERAVNMTFISLLQAISNTYPGCKSWWRFSRHLLTATFGHFGGKTRGFTATTKGQLQDKGTDQIVAIVDSTVEAPTLQVDIYEASQIVAWVKSYPEPKYQRIVVAQHDCEFYVTFAEYDDDWLAYLNRSLLELKSVMSMNRFGPWDLRNWQDVEEVAAIFLAIAI
;
A
#
# COMPACT_ATOMS: atom_id res chain seq x y z
N MET A 1 33.05 27.04 17.65
CA MET A 1 32.61 25.66 17.92
C MET A 1 31.11 25.69 18.12
N SER A 2 30.35 25.34 17.07
CA SER A 2 28.90 25.20 17.14
C SER A 2 28.57 23.81 16.63
N THR A 3 28.32 22.89 17.57
CA THR A 3 27.86 21.53 17.31
C THR A 3 26.48 21.40 17.94
N ALA A 4 25.48 21.97 17.28
CA ALA A 4 24.06 21.80 17.60
C ALA A 4 23.24 22.13 16.35
N SER A 5 23.15 21.19 15.40
CA SER A 5 22.28 21.32 14.21
C SER A 5 22.03 20.02 13.44
N ALA A 6 22.53 18.85 13.86
CA ALA A 6 22.40 17.61 13.06
C ALA A 6 21.40 16.59 13.63
N SER A 7 20.97 16.72 14.88
CA SER A 7 20.13 15.73 15.57
C SER A 7 18.62 16.00 15.48
N GLN A 8 18.20 17.15 14.95
CA GLN A 8 16.78 17.53 14.84
C GLN A 8 16.18 17.32 13.44
N ASP A 9 16.99 16.96 12.44
CA ASP A 9 16.59 16.94 11.01
C ASP A 9 16.48 15.51 10.42
N LEU A 10 16.92 14.49 11.17
CA LEU A 10 16.90 13.08 10.75
C LEU A 10 15.59 12.34 11.08
N SER A 11 14.72 12.94 11.91
CA SER A 11 13.48 12.31 12.38
C SER A 11 12.31 12.39 11.40
N GLU A 12 12.52 12.94 10.20
CA GLU A 12 11.46 13.16 9.21
C GLU A 12 11.72 12.51 7.84
N GLN A 13 12.81 11.74 7.69
CA GLN A 13 13.19 11.17 6.40
C GLN A 13 12.79 9.70 6.29
N VAL A 14 12.15 9.32 5.20
CA VAL A 14 11.94 7.90 4.89
C VAL A 14 13.18 7.38 4.17
N PRO A 15 13.88 6.36 4.68
CA PRO A 15 15.03 5.80 3.98
C PRO A 15 14.57 5.16 2.67
N ALA A 16 15.19 5.57 1.56
CA ALA A 16 14.94 4.99 0.24
C ALA A 16 15.93 3.85 -0.09
N THR A 17 17.06 3.77 0.63
CA THR A 17 18.07 2.72 0.44
C THR A 17 18.50 2.09 1.76
N MET A 18 19.13 0.92 1.67
CA MET A 18 19.66 0.20 2.82
C MET A 18 20.75 1.00 3.56
N GLU A 19 21.57 1.75 2.81
CA GLU A 19 22.60 2.64 3.37
C GLU A 19 21.96 3.75 4.21
N GLN A 20 20.94 4.43 3.67
CA GLN A 20 20.21 5.46 4.39
C GLN A 20 19.52 4.90 5.64
N TRP A 21 18.90 3.73 5.53
CA TRP A 21 18.28 3.08 6.69
C TRP A 21 19.32 2.78 7.78
N LYS A 22 20.50 2.28 7.41
CA LYS A 22 21.59 1.96 8.34
C LYS A 22 22.18 3.21 9.02
N GLU A 23 22.30 4.31 8.27
CA GLU A 23 22.72 5.60 8.82
C GLU A 23 21.73 6.10 9.88
N LEU A 24 20.42 6.01 9.61
CA LEU A 24 19.36 6.38 10.55
C LEU A 24 19.31 5.45 11.77
N GLU A 25 19.44 4.13 11.58
CA GLU A 25 19.52 3.14 12.67
C GLU A 25 20.67 3.48 13.63
N THR A 26 21.84 3.80 13.07
CA THR A 26 23.04 4.17 13.84
C THR A 26 22.84 5.50 14.56
N ALA A 27 22.31 6.52 13.87
CA ALA A 27 22.08 7.84 14.45
C ALA A 27 21.07 7.82 15.61
N MET A 28 20.12 6.89 15.60
CA MET A 28 19.11 6.71 16.64
C MET A 28 19.46 5.65 17.71
N TYR A 29 20.67 5.09 17.67
CA TYR A 29 21.14 4.06 18.62
C TYR A 29 20.18 2.86 18.69
N LEU A 30 19.79 2.35 17.51
CA LEU A 30 18.85 1.23 17.35
C LEU A 30 19.52 -0.09 16.95
N ASP A 31 20.83 -0.10 16.74
CA ASP A 31 21.65 -1.23 16.25
C ASP A 31 21.53 -2.53 17.06
N ASN A 32 21.24 -2.41 18.37
CA ASN A 32 21.03 -3.55 19.26
C ASN A 32 19.56 -3.74 19.69
N LYS A 33 18.62 -3.13 18.98
CA LYS A 33 17.18 -3.16 19.31
C LYS A 33 16.38 -3.93 18.28
N SER A 34 15.25 -4.47 18.73
CA SER A 34 14.25 -5.10 17.87
C SER A 34 12.85 -4.80 18.38
N LEU A 35 11.85 -5.06 17.53
CA LEU A 35 10.44 -4.95 17.90
C LEU A 35 10.07 -5.83 19.11
N LYS A 36 10.80 -6.93 19.37
CA LYS A 36 10.62 -7.73 20.60
C LYS A 36 11.04 -6.99 21.86
N GLY A 37 12.06 -6.14 21.77
CA GLY A 37 12.58 -5.33 22.87
C GLY A 37 11.68 -4.16 23.24
N CYS A 38 10.79 -3.72 22.33
CA CYS A 38 9.84 -2.66 22.58
C CYS A 38 8.80 -3.10 23.63
N GLN A 39 8.79 -2.44 24.80
CA GLN A 39 7.81 -2.73 25.87
C GLN A 39 6.38 -2.36 25.46
N THR A 40 6.25 -1.30 24.66
CA THR A 40 4.99 -0.82 24.11
C THR A 40 5.18 -0.64 22.61
N LEU A 41 4.43 -1.40 21.81
CA LEU A 41 4.28 -1.16 20.39
C LEU A 41 2.98 -0.40 20.19
N ALA A 42 3.05 0.73 19.50
CA ALA A 42 1.89 1.55 19.32
C ALA A 42 1.00 0.97 18.22
N PRO A 43 -0.34 1.05 18.33
CA PRO A 43 -1.23 0.66 17.24
C PRO A 43 -0.94 1.51 15.99
N ARG A 44 -1.33 1.02 14.80
CA ARG A 44 -1.02 1.64 13.48
C ARG A 44 -0.94 3.16 13.51
N SER A 45 -1.97 3.84 14.03
CA SER A 45 -2.08 5.31 14.03
C SER A 45 -1.10 6.05 14.97
N LYS A 46 -0.23 5.33 15.67
CA LYS A 46 0.67 5.87 16.70
C LYS A 46 2.07 5.25 16.64
N VAL A 47 2.35 4.45 15.61
CA VAL A 47 3.69 3.87 15.39
C VAL A 47 4.70 5.01 15.38
N THR A 48 5.71 4.90 16.25
CA THR A 48 6.75 5.93 16.34
C THR A 48 7.77 5.75 15.21
N TYR A 49 8.50 6.81 14.90
CA TYR A 49 9.58 6.73 13.91
C TYR A 49 10.67 5.71 14.29
N GLU A 50 10.97 5.55 15.59
CA GLU A 50 11.84 4.47 16.08
C GLU A 50 11.28 3.08 15.76
N GLN A 51 9.98 2.86 15.98
CA GLN A 51 9.33 1.58 15.65
C GLN A 51 9.33 1.33 14.15
N PHE A 52 9.15 2.38 13.34
CA PHE A 52 9.26 2.31 11.90
C PHE A 52 10.67 1.89 11.45
N LEU A 53 11.73 2.49 11.99
CA LEU A 53 13.10 2.05 11.68
C LEU A 53 13.34 0.59 12.11
N LEU A 54 12.74 0.15 13.21
CA LEU A 54 12.77 -1.26 13.65
C LEU A 54 11.89 -2.19 12.81
N PHE A 55 11.05 -1.70 11.91
CA PHE A 55 10.47 -2.55 10.86
C PHE A 55 11.51 -2.94 9.81
N ARG A 56 12.69 -2.30 9.82
CA ARG A 56 13.75 -2.48 8.82
C ARG A 56 13.19 -2.32 7.42
N THR A 57 12.67 -1.13 7.13
CA THR A 57 11.94 -0.83 5.91
C THR A 57 12.61 0.28 5.15
N VAL A 58 12.71 0.13 3.84
CA VAL A 58 13.07 1.19 2.90
C VAL A 58 11.92 1.41 1.93
N ILE A 59 11.70 2.66 1.51
CA ILE A 59 10.61 3.02 0.60
C ILE A 59 11.17 3.80 -0.57
N SER A 60 11.14 3.17 -1.76
CA SER A 60 11.51 3.79 -3.02
C SER A 60 10.26 4.33 -3.69
N LYS A 61 10.17 5.66 -3.82
CA LYS A 61 9.08 6.35 -4.54
C LYS A 61 9.51 6.50 -6.01
N LYS A 62 8.68 6.00 -6.92
CA LYS A 62 8.97 5.88 -8.35
C LYS A 62 7.82 6.44 -9.17
N GLU A 63 8.15 7.05 -10.29
CA GLU A 63 7.18 7.60 -11.23
C GLU A 63 6.39 6.47 -11.95
N PRO A 64 5.19 6.76 -12.47
CA PRO A 64 4.41 5.81 -13.28
C PRO A 64 5.20 5.10 -14.37
N ALA A 65 6.02 5.86 -15.11
CA ALA A 65 6.80 5.35 -16.24
C ALA A 65 7.88 4.32 -15.84
N GLU A 66 8.25 4.24 -14.56
CA GLU A 66 9.19 3.26 -14.04
C GLU A 66 8.54 1.92 -13.70
N PHE A 67 7.20 1.83 -13.74
CA PHE A 67 6.50 0.59 -13.46
C PHE A 67 6.67 -0.42 -14.60
N ASP A 68 7.35 -1.52 -14.29
CA ASP A 68 7.44 -2.69 -15.16
C ASP A 68 6.64 -3.86 -14.58
N PRO A 69 5.54 -4.28 -15.22
CA PRO A 69 4.76 -5.44 -14.78
C PRO A 69 5.57 -6.75 -14.69
N ALA A 70 6.62 -6.93 -15.49
CA ALA A 70 7.41 -8.16 -15.49
C ALA A 70 8.20 -8.33 -14.19
N SER A 71 8.74 -7.23 -13.67
CA SER A 71 9.46 -7.18 -12.39
C SER A 71 8.63 -7.69 -11.20
N PHE A 72 7.29 -7.67 -11.30
CA PHE A 72 6.38 -8.14 -10.24
C PHE A 72 5.57 -9.38 -10.62
N GLY A 73 5.96 -10.09 -11.68
CA GLY A 73 5.26 -11.29 -12.14
C GLY A 73 3.83 -11.01 -12.64
N LEU A 74 3.57 -9.78 -13.08
CA LEU A 74 2.26 -9.33 -13.57
C LEU A 74 2.18 -9.22 -15.10
N LYS A 75 3.27 -9.45 -15.85
CA LYS A 75 3.33 -9.17 -17.30
C LYS A 75 2.15 -9.74 -18.10
N GLU A 76 1.91 -11.04 -18.03
CA GLU A 76 0.82 -11.69 -18.78
C GLU A 76 -0.56 -11.19 -18.34
N LYS A 77 -0.77 -11.02 -17.02
CA LYS A 77 -2.02 -10.53 -16.45
C LYS A 77 -2.28 -9.08 -16.83
N HIS A 78 -1.24 -8.25 -16.87
CA HIS A 78 -1.28 -6.86 -17.26
C HIS A 78 -1.61 -6.71 -18.74
N ASP A 79 -0.90 -7.43 -19.63
CA ASP A 79 -1.19 -7.40 -21.07
C ASP A 79 -2.64 -7.84 -21.34
N ARG A 80 -3.12 -8.86 -20.61
CA ARG A 80 -4.52 -9.30 -20.67
C ARG A 80 -5.49 -8.24 -20.14
N ALA A 81 -5.20 -7.63 -18.99
CA ALA A 81 -6.00 -6.58 -18.39
C ALA A 81 -6.16 -5.37 -19.32
N THR A 82 -5.06 -4.91 -19.94
CA THR A 82 -5.09 -3.83 -20.92
C THR A 82 -6.02 -4.16 -22.09
N GLN A 83 -5.97 -5.38 -22.62
CA GLN A 83 -6.87 -5.80 -23.70
C GLN A 83 -8.34 -5.82 -23.28
N LEU A 84 -8.63 -6.35 -22.08
CA LEU A 84 -9.99 -6.43 -21.55
C LEU A 84 -10.60 -5.04 -21.32
N LEU A 85 -9.83 -4.12 -20.75
CA LEU A 85 -10.28 -2.74 -20.51
C LEU A 85 -10.46 -1.96 -21.82
N LYS A 86 -9.59 -2.17 -22.82
CA LYS A 86 -9.76 -1.59 -24.16
C LYS A 86 -11.01 -2.09 -24.87
N ALA A 87 -11.38 -3.35 -24.66
CA ALA A 87 -12.59 -3.95 -25.24
C ALA A 87 -13.89 -3.65 -24.45
N SER A 88 -13.79 -3.06 -23.25
CA SER A 88 -14.93 -2.79 -22.39
C SER A 88 -15.57 -1.44 -22.71
N ASP A 89 -16.71 -1.46 -23.40
CA ASP A 89 -17.49 -0.25 -23.73
C ASP A 89 -17.83 0.60 -22.49
N GLN A 90 -18.08 -0.04 -21.35
CA GLN A 90 -18.43 0.66 -20.10
C GLN A 90 -17.21 1.40 -19.53
N PHE A 91 -16.06 0.73 -19.50
CA PHE A 91 -14.82 1.35 -19.03
C PHE A 91 -14.33 2.44 -19.98
N GLN A 92 -14.38 2.21 -21.29
CA GLN A 92 -14.02 3.22 -22.28
C GLN A 92 -14.96 4.43 -22.22
N SER A 93 -16.25 4.24 -21.91
CA SER A 93 -17.16 5.35 -21.63
C SER A 93 -16.76 6.16 -20.38
N TYR A 94 -16.22 5.50 -19.35
CA TYR A 94 -15.72 6.17 -18.14
C TYR A 94 -14.48 7.02 -18.42
N VAL A 95 -13.49 6.44 -19.11
CA VAL A 95 -12.27 7.14 -19.53
C VAL A 95 -12.62 8.35 -20.40
N ASN A 96 -13.55 8.20 -21.35
CA ASN A 96 -14.05 9.31 -22.16
C ASN A 96 -14.77 10.38 -21.33
N ALA A 97 -15.53 10.00 -20.30
CA ALA A 97 -16.19 10.94 -19.41
C ALA A 97 -15.19 11.80 -18.61
N ILE A 98 -14.06 11.22 -18.20
CA ILE A 98 -12.95 11.97 -17.59
C ILE A 98 -12.32 12.90 -18.61
N LYS A 99 -11.98 12.39 -19.80
CA LYS A 99 -11.35 13.15 -20.89
C LYS A 99 -12.16 14.38 -21.33
N MET A 100 -13.48 14.23 -21.40
CA MET A 100 -14.41 15.28 -21.81
C MET A 100 -14.94 16.12 -20.62
N ASP A 101 -14.48 15.82 -19.40
CA ASP A 101 -14.99 16.35 -18.13
C ASP A 101 -16.54 16.34 -18.00
N THR A 102 -17.18 15.23 -18.35
CA THR A 102 -18.64 15.06 -18.22
C THR A 102 -19.03 14.15 -17.05
N PHE A 103 -20.30 14.15 -16.66
CA PHE A 103 -20.86 13.24 -15.66
C PHE A 103 -21.28 11.88 -16.24
N TYR A 104 -21.33 11.76 -17.57
CA TYR A 104 -21.99 10.63 -18.23
C TYR A 104 -21.02 9.52 -18.58
N ALA A 105 -21.11 8.42 -17.85
CA ALA A 105 -20.51 7.13 -18.20
C ALA A 105 -21.58 6.04 -18.19
N LYS A 106 -21.33 4.93 -18.90
CA LYS A 106 -22.28 3.82 -19.00
C LYS A 106 -22.32 2.96 -17.73
N ASP A 107 -23.51 2.45 -17.41
CA ASP A 107 -23.75 1.39 -16.43
C ASP A 107 -23.09 1.65 -15.05
N ALA A 108 -22.40 0.66 -14.48
CA ALA A 108 -21.75 0.76 -13.18
C ALA A 108 -20.74 1.92 -13.10
N PHE A 109 -20.12 2.29 -14.23
CA PHE A 109 -19.19 3.41 -14.29
C PHE A 109 -19.89 4.78 -14.30
N GLY A 110 -21.19 4.85 -14.63
CA GLY A 110 -21.97 6.07 -14.54
C GLY A 110 -22.10 6.59 -13.12
N LEU A 111 -22.48 5.71 -12.18
CA LEU A 111 -22.52 6.06 -10.75
C LEU A 111 -21.12 6.40 -10.23
N LEU A 112 -20.12 5.60 -10.63
CA LEU A 112 -18.74 5.82 -10.21
C LEU A 112 -18.22 7.19 -10.65
N ARG A 113 -18.55 7.64 -11.86
CA ARG A 113 -18.17 8.97 -12.35
C ARG A 113 -18.78 10.09 -11.49
N HIS A 114 -20.02 9.93 -11.03
CA HIS A 114 -20.63 10.88 -10.11
C HIS A 114 -19.88 10.93 -8.78
N SER A 115 -19.63 9.77 -8.16
CA SER A 115 -18.88 9.68 -6.90
C SER A 115 -17.44 10.21 -7.03
N GLN A 116 -16.77 9.95 -8.16
CA GLN A 116 -15.46 10.50 -8.45
C GLN A 116 -15.49 12.04 -8.45
N ARG A 117 -16.45 12.67 -9.15
CA ARG A 117 -16.56 14.14 -9.15
C ARG A 117 -16.87 14.71 -7.77
N GLU A 118 -17.69 14.01 -6.99
CA GLU A 118 -17.97 14.39 -5.61
C GLU A 118 -16.68 14.39 -4.79
N VAL A 119 -15.87 13.34 -4.86
CA VAL A 119 -14.57 13.25 -4.18
C VAL A 119 -13.61 14.35 -4.64
N LEU A 120 -13.58 14.67 -5.94
CA LEU A 120 -12.75 15.76 -6.47
C LEU A 120 -13.18 17.15 -5.93
N GLY A 121 -14.47 17.35 -5.68
CA GLY A 121 -15.05 18.62 -5.20
C GLY A 121 -15.17 18.75 -3.68
N LEU A 122 -15.31 17.64 -2.94
CA LEU A 122 -15.55 17.58 -1.49
C LEU A 122 -14.43 16.80 -0.80
N ARG A 123 -13.21 17.33 -0.86
CA ARG A 123 -11.94 16.74 -0.37
C ARG A 123 -11.81 16.60 1.17
N LYS A 124 -12.89 16.26 1.88
CA LYS A 124 -12.88 16.21 3.35
C LYS A 124 -13.44 14.93 3.95
N ASP A 125 -14.13 14.09 3.17
CA ASP A 125 -14.69 12.84 3.67
C ASP A 125 -13.87 11.63 3.21
N GLU A 126 -12.98 11.15 4.09
CA GLU A 126 -12.19 9.93 3.88
C GLU A 126 -13.06 8.70 3.59
N ARG A 127 -14.29 8.63 4.14
CA ARG A 127 -15.20 7.50 3.86
C ARG A 127 -15.70 7.56 2.42
N ALA A 128 -16.03 8.75 1.92
CA ALA A 128 -16.44 8.93 0.54
C ALA A 128 -15.30 8.58 -0.44
N VAL A 129 -14.07 9.01 -0.12
CA VAL A 129 -12.86 8.63 -0.86
C VAL A 129 -12.71 7.11 -0.90
N ASN A 130 -12.73 6.47 0.28
CA ASN A 130 -12.56 5.02 0.39
C ASN A 130 -13.64 4.25 -0.38
N MET A 131 -14.91 4.64 -0.21
CA MET A 131 -16.03 3.96 -0.88
C MET A 131 -15.94 4.10 -2.39
N THR A 132 -15.58 5.29 -2.88
CA THR A 132 -15.40 5.56 -4.31
C THR A 132 -14.24 4.73 -4.87
N PHE A 133 -13.12 4.67 -4.15
CA PHE A 133 -11.95 3.90 -4.59
C PHE A 133 -12.24 2.41 -4.69
N ILE A 134 -12.83 1.81 -3.65
CA ILE A 134 -13.17 0.37 -3.67
C ILE A 134 -14.22 0.09 -4.75
N SER A 135 -15.18 0.99 -4.96
CA SER A 135 -16.17 0.85 -6.04
C SER A 135 -15.52 0.89 -7.43
N LEU A 136 -14.50 1.73 -7.63
CA LEU A 136 -13.69 1.74 -8.86
C LEU A 136 -12.97 0.41 -9.05
N LEU A 137 -12.29 -0.09 -8.02
CA LEU A 137 -11.58 -1.38 -8.07
C LEU A 137 -12.54 -2.54 -8.40
N GLN A 138 -13.75 -2.55 -7.83
CA GLN A 138 -14.79 -3.52 -8.13
C GLN A 138 -15.30 -3.39 -9.57
N ALA A 139 -15.61 -2.17 -10.04
CA ALA A 139 -16.09 -1.94 -11.39
C ALA A 139 -15.06 -2.36 -12.44
N ILE A 140 -13.78 -2.03 -12.23
CA ILE A 140 -12.66 -2.50 -13.05
C ILE A 140 -12.60 -4.02 -13.08
N SER A 141 -12.65 -4.67 -11.91
CA SER A 141 -12.58 -6.14 -11.83
C SER A 141 -13.78 -6.81 -12.51
N ASN A 142 -14.96 -6.21 -12.43
CA ASN A 142 -16.18 -6.72 -13.06
C ASN A 142 -16.18 -6.61 -14.60
N THR A 143 -15.22 -5.89 -15.20
CA THR A 143 -15.00 -5.98 -16.66
C THR A 143 -14.52 -7.37 -17.09
N TYR A 144 -14.03 -8.17 -16.15
CA TYR A 144 -13.65 -9.56 -16.37
C TYR A 144 -14.32 -10.51 -15.38
N PRO A 145 -15.42 -11.19 -15.78
CA PRO A 145 -16.13 -12.14 -14.92
C PRO A 145 -15.26 -13.29 -14.38
N GLY A 146 -14.14 -13.59 -15.06
CA GLY A 146 -13.19 -14.63 -14.67
C GLY A 146 -12.23 -14.25 -13.53
N CYS A 147 -12.32 -13.05 -12.95
CA CYS A 147 -11.51 -12.67 -11.79
C CYS A 147 -11.72 -13.67 -10.64
N LYS A 148 -10.63 -14.29 -10.19
CA LYS A 148 -10.62 -15.23 -9.05
C LYS A 148 -10.64 -14.52 -7.70
N SER A 149 -10.45 -13.20 -7.71
CA SER A 149 -10.45 -12.38 -6.51
C SER A 149 -11.58 -11.33 -6.53
N TRP A 150 -11.89 -10.75 -5.37
CA TRP A 150 -12.85 -9.66 -5.22
C TRP A 150 -12.38 -8.57 -4.25
N TRP A 151 -12.63 -7.32 -4.61
CA TRP A 151 -12.37 -6.18 -3.72
C TRP A 151 -13.49 -6.04 -2.70
N ARG A 152 -13.13 -5.76 -1.46
CA ARG A 152 -14.04 -5.83 -0.29
C ARG A 152 -13.96 -4.54 0.52
N PHE A 153 -15.13 -4.04 0.92
CA PHE A 153 -15.26 -2.93 1.87
C PHE A 153 -14.99 -3.34 3.32
N SER A 154 -15.16 -4.64 3.64
CA SER A 154 -14.92 -5.16 4.98
C SER A 154 -13.47 -4.90 5.38
N ARG A 155 -13.25 -4.41 6.59
CA ARG A 155 -11.90 -4.18 7.12
C ARG A 155 -11.37 -5.46 7.76
N HIS A 156 -10.10 -5.76 7.56
CA HIS A 156 -9.40 -6.83 8.27
C HIS A 156 -8.51 -6.26 9.37
N LEU A 157 -8.62 -6.82 10.57
CA LEU A 157 -7.70 -6.53 11.67
C LEU A 157 -6.50 -7.46 11.56
N LEU A 158 -5.34 -6.88 11.27
CA LEU A 158 -4.05 -7.57 11.24
C LEU A 158 -3.35 -7.39 12.58
N THR A 159 -2.74 -8.45 13.10
CA THR A 159 -2.05 -8.46 14.39
C THR A 159 -0.61 -8.89 14.24
N ALA A 160 0.32 -8.00 14.61
CA ALA A 160 1.74 -8.31 14.69
C ALA A 160 2.10 -8.68 16.14
N THR A 161 2.44 -9.94 16.41
CA THR A 161 2.90 -10.38 17.74
C THR A 161 4.40 -10.69 17.76
N PHE A 162 5.10 -10.12 18.75
CA PHE A 162 6.54 -10.22 18.97
C PHE A 162 6.87 -10.91 20.31
N GLY A 163 5.96 -11.75 20.79
CA GLY A 163 6.13 -12.55 22.01
C GLY A 163 5.36 -12.00 23.21
N HIS A 164 5.66 -12.54 24.39
CA HIS A 164 5.00 -12.21 25.65
C HIS A 164 6.02 -11.78 26.69
N PHE A 165 5.70 -10.75 27.47
CA PHE A 165 6.52 -10.34 28.60
C PHE A 165 5.63 -9.84 29.74
N GLY A 166 5.89 -10.31 30.96
CA GLY A 166 5.11 -9.91 32.14
C GLY A 166 3.60 -10.17 31.99
N GLY A 167 3.21 -11.24 31.29
CA GLY A 167 1.81 -11.61 31.05
C GLY A 167 1.08 -10.80 29.97
N LYS A 168 1.77 -9.89 29.25
CA LYS A 168 1.20 -9.12 28.14
C LYS A 168 1.82 -9.53 26.81
N THR A 169 0.99 -9.65 25.78
CA THR A 169 1.43 -9.82 24.39
C THR A 169 2.06 -8.52 23.92
N ARG A 170 3.31 -8.58 23.45
CA ARG A 170 3.98 -7.47 22.79
C ARG A 170 3.63 -7.50 21.32
N GLY A 171 3.03 -6.42 20.83
CA GLY A 171 2.52 -6.39 19.48
C GLY A 171 1.76 -5.12 19.19
N PHE A 172 1.42 -4.95 17.92
CA PHE A 172 0.50 -3.92 17.49
C PHE A 172 -0.51 -4.50 16.52
N THR A 173 -1.58 -3.75 16.31
CA THR A 173 -2.60 -4.07 15.32
C THR A 173 -2.65 -3.01 14.24
N ALA A 174 -2.97 -3.44 13.04
CA ALA A 174 -3.19 -2.58 11.89
C ALA A 174 -4.46 -3.03 11.16
N THR A 175 -5.36 -2.08 10.91
CA THR A 175 -6.63 -2.36 10.23
C THR A 175 -6.53 -1.93 8.77
N THR A 176 -6.96 -2.79 7.84
CA THR A 176 -7.07 -2.42 6.42
C THR A 176 -8.27 -1.49 6.20
N LYS A 177 -8.24 -0.67 5.14
CA LYS A 177 -9.45 0.10 4.74
C LYS A 177 -10.29 -0.63 3.69
N GLY A 178 -9.84 -1.80 3.28
CA GLY A 178 -10.42 -2.72 2.33
C GLY A 178 -9.33 -3.70 1.88
N GLN A 179 -9.70 -4.68 1.06
CA GLN A 179 -8.72 -5.61 0.50
C GLN A 179 -9.27 -6.32 -0.74
N LEU A 180 -8.35 -6.84 -1.53
CA LEU A 180 -8.60 -7.90 -2.49
C LEU A 180 -8.46 -9.25 -1.77
N GLN A 181 -9.46 -10.13 -1.91
CA GLN A 181 -9.38 -11.51 -1.43
C GLN A 181 -9.57 -12.51 -2.55
N ASP A 182 -8.84 -13.63 -2.50
CA ASP A 182 -9.13 -14.78 -3.34
C ASP A 182 -10.51 -15.36 -2.96
N LYS A 183 -11.35 -15.68 -3.95
CA LYS A 183 -12.72 -16.17 -3.73
C LYS A 183 -12.79 -17.61 -3.22
N GLY A 184 -11.74 -18.41 -3.45
CA GLY A 184 -11.67 -19.81 -3.05
C GLY A 184 -11.05 -20.01 -1.67
N THR A 185 -10.06 -19.19 -1.31
CA THR A 185 -9.30 -19.35 -0.06
C THR A 185 -9.57 -18.24 0.97
N ASP A 186 -10.27 -17.17 0.60
CA ASP A 186 -10.42 -15.93 1.38
C ASP A 186 -9.09 -15.25 1.77
N GLN A 187 -7.96 -15.72 1.23
CA GLN A 187 -6.65 -15.12 1.49
C GLN A 187 -6.59 -13.70 0.92
N ILE A 188 -5.98 -12.80 1.68
CA ILE A 188 -5.74 -11.42 1.25
C ILE A 188 -4.68 -11.47 0.14
N VAL A 189 -4.95 -10.84 -0.99
CA VAL A 189 -4.04 -10.73 -2.15
C VAL A 189 -3.38 -9.35 -2.20
N ALA A 190 -4.15 -8.31 -1.88
CA ALA A 190 -3.71 -6.92 -1.78
C ALA A 190 -4.55 -6.19 -0.72
N ILE A 191 -4.00 -5.19 -0.05
CA ILE A 191 -4.75 -4.33 0.87
C ILE A 191 -5.03 -2.96 0.25
N VAL A 192 -6.11 -2.34 0.69
CA VAL A 192 -6.49 -0.97 0.30
C VAL A 192 -6.17 0.00 1.43
N ASP A 193 -5.49 1.08 1.11
CA ASP A 193 -5.47 2.30 1.93
C ASP A 193 -6.05 3.49 1.13
N SER A 194 -6.51 4.51 1.84
CA SER A 194 -7.11 5.70 1.23
C SER A 194 -7.14 6.87 2.21
N THR A 195 -6.61 8.04 1.87
CA THR A 195 -6.68 9.24 2.71
C THR A 195 -7.02 10.48 1.90
N VAL A 196 -7.61 11.48 2.55
CA VAL A 196 -7.83 12.83 1.97
C VAL A 196 -6.55 13.68 1.99
N GLU A 197 -5.52 13.21 2.70
CA GLU A 197 -4.23 13.88 2.82
C GLU A 197 -3.29 13.45 1.68
N ALA A 198 -2.39 14.34 1.28
CA ALA A 198 -1.27 13.99 0.41
C ALA A 198 -0.34 12.99 1.12
N PRO A 199 0.50 12.23 0.38
CA PRO A 199 1.45 11.32 1.00
C PRO A 199 2.41 12.05 1.95
N THR A 200 2.48 11.60 3.21
CA THR A 200 3.40 12.09 4.23
C THR A 200 4.23 10.95 4.82
N LEU A 201 5.26 11.28 5.61
CA LEU A 201 5.98 10.29 6.42
C LEU A 201 5.03 9.44 7.27
N GLN A 202 3.96 10.03 7.82
CA GLN A 202 3.02 9.30 8.64
C GLN A 202 2.25 8.25 7.83
N VAL A 203 1.89 8.56 6.58
CA VAL A 203 1.29 7.60 5.65
C VAL A 203 2.27 6.47 5.34
N ASP A 204 3.55 6.80 5.11
CA ASP A 204 4.61 5.84 4.86
C ASP A 204 4.79 4.85 6.02
N ILE A 205 4.81 5.37 7.26
CA ILE A 205 4.85 4.56 8.49
C ILE A 205 3.61 3.66 8.61
N TYR A 206 2.43 4.19 8.27
CA TYR A 206 1.18 3.44 8.36
C TYR A 206 1.12 2.26 7.39
N GLU A 207 1.47 2.47 6.13
CA GLU A 207 1.50 1.39 5.13
C GLU A 207 2.54 0.32 5.48
N ALA A 208 3.75 0.73 5.89
CA ALA A 208 4.78 -0.20 6.36
C ALA A 208 4.29 -1.04 7.55
N SER A 209 3.61 -0.41 8.51
CA SER A 209 3.05 -1.13 9.66
C SER A 209 1.97 -2.15 9.26
N GLN A 210 1.15 -1.86 8.24
CA GLN A 210 0.15 -2.80 7.74
C GLN A 210 0.81 -4.01 7.10
N ILE A 211 1.88 -3.82 6.32
CA ILE A 211 2.61 -4.94 5.72
C ILE A 211 3.25 -5.81 6.81
N VAL A 212 3.91 -5.21 7.79
CA VAL A 212 4.49 -5.96 8.93
C VAL A 212 3.42 -6.76 9.66
N ALA A 213 2.27 -6.14 9.96
CA ALA A 213 1.16 -6.84 10.61
C ALA A 213 0.56 -7.95 9.72
N TRP A 214 0.50 -7.74 8.41
CA TRP A 214 0.04 -8.74 7.46
C TRP A 214 0.97 -9.95 7.44
N VAL A 215 2.27 -9.75 7.27
CA VAL A 215 3.28 -10.82 7.27
C VAL A 215 3.21 -11.64 8.57
N LYS A 216 3.01 -10.97 9.71
CA LYS A 216 2.90 -11.63 11.02
C LYS A 216 1.58 -12.38 11.22
N SER A 217 0.48 -11.89 10.65
CA SER A 217 -0.84 -12.53 10.77
C SER A 217 -0.99 -13.73 9.84
N TYR A 218 -0.43 -13.62 8.64
CA TYR A 218 -0.58 -14.59 7.55
C TYR A 218 0.79 -14.88 6.92
N PRO A 219 1.66 -15.66 7.60
CA PRO A 219 2.96 -16.02 7.06
C PRO A 219 2.78 -16.91 5.82
N GLU A 220 3.33 -16.47 4.70
CA GLU A 220 3.30 -17.20 3.43
C GLU A 220 4.70 -17.21 2.84
N PRO A 221 5.06 -18.24 2.03
CA PRO A 221 6.35 -18.30 1.35
C PRO A 221 6.50 -17.21 0.28
N LYS A 222 5.41 -16.48 -0.03
CA LYS A 222 5.47 -15.36 -0.95
C LYS A 222 6.12 -14.16 -0.28
N TYR A 223 7.33 -13.86 -0.73
CA TYR A 223 8.17 -12.73 -0.35
C TYR A 223 7.70 -11.36 -0.88
N GLN A 224 6.40 -11.22 -1.17
CA GLN A 224 5.84 -10.00 -1.75
C GLN A 224 4.42 -9.71 -1.22
N ARG A 225 4.15 -8.47 -0.82
CA ARG A 225 2.83 -7.94 -0.43
C ARG A 225 2.49 -6.71 -1.26
N ILE A 226 1.19 -6.47 -1.48
CA ILE A 226 0.71 -5.40 -2.35
C ILE A 226 -0.23 -4.47 -1.59
N VAL A 227 0.03 -3.17 -1.70
CA VAL A 227 -0.87 -2.10 -1.25
C VAL A 227 -1.34 -1.34 -2.49
N VAL A 228 -2.65 -1.15 -2.63
CA VAL A 228 -3.21 -0.16 -3.56
C VAL A 228 -3.77 0.98 -2.72
N ALA A 229 -3.43 2.21 -3.07
CA ALA A 229 -3.77 3.36 -2.27
C ALA A 229 -4.33 4.52 -3.10
N GLN A 230 -5.22 5.29 -2.48
CA GLN A 230 -5.61 6.62 -2.97
C GLN A 230 -5.26 7.68 -1.93
N HIS A 231 -4.38 8.61 -2.27
CA HIS A 231 -4.05 9.76 -1.42
C HIS A 231 -4.46 11.05 -2.13
N ASP A 232 -5.34 11.82 -1.52
CA ASP A 232 -6.05 12.92 -2.19
C ASP A 232 -6.68 12.45 -3.52
N CYS A 233 -6.22 13.01 -4.64
CA CYS A 233 -6.70 12.74 -5.99
C CYS A 233 -5.73 11.85 -6.79
N GLU A 234 -4.84 11.14 -6.11
CA GLU A 234 -3.76 10.38 -6.73
C GLU A 234 -3.83 8.91 -6.30
N PHE A 235 -3.61 8.01 -7.25
CA PHE A 235 -3.45 6.59 -6.97
C PHE A 235 -1.98 6.21 -6.86
N TYR A 236 -1.75 5.18 -6.04
CA TYR A 236 -0.45 4.58 -5.81
C TYR A 236 -0.57 3.06 -5.75
N VAL A 237 0.47 2.37 -6.21
CA VAL A 237 0.62 0.92 -6.05
C VAL A 237 1.97 0.65 -5.42
N THR A 238 1.98 -0.09 -4.31
CA THR A 238 3.21 -0.45 -3.61
C THR A 238 3.40 -1.96 -3.60
N PHE A 239 4.56 -2.40 -4.08
CA PHE A 239 5.05 -3.77 -3.96
C PHE A 239 6.10 -3.82 -2.87
N ALA A 240 5.78 -4.51 -1.78
CA ALA A 240 6.66 -4.70 -0.63
C ALA A 240 7.31 -6.07 -0.70
N GLU A 241 8.62 -6.12 -0.85
CA GLU A 241 9.42 -7.32 -1.04
C GLU A 241 10.39 -7.50 0.13
N TYR A 242 10.58 -8.74 0.57
CA TYR A 242 11.42 -9.09 1.72
C TYR A 242 11.93 -10.52 1.60
N ASP A 243 13.00 -10.88 2.29
CA ASP A 243 13.61 -12.20 2.20
C ASP A 243 13.56 -12.98 3.52
N ASP A 244 14.16 -14.17 3.52
CA ASP A 244 14.27 -15.02 4.70
C ASP A 244 15.05 -14.36 5.84
N ASP A 245 16.05 -13.54 5.53
CA ASP A 245 16.86 -12.86 6.53
C ASP A 245 16.02 -11.79 7.26
N TRP A 246 15.21 -11.03 6.52
CA TRP A 246 14.28 -10.08 7.12
C TRP A 246 13.19 -10.78 7.93
N LEU A 247 12.67 -11.92 7.44
CA LEU A 247 11.71 -12.73 8.21
C LEU A 247 12.34 -13.30 9.49
N ALA A 248 13.59 -13.75 9.43
CA ALA A 248 14.31 -14.26 10.57
C ALA A 248 14.55 -13.14 11.61
N TYR A 249 14.92 -11.93 11.17
CA TYR A 249 14.94 -10.75 12.03
C TYR A 249 13.56 -10.50 12.66
N LEU A 250 12.51 -10.39 11.85
CA LEU A 250 11.18 -10.01 12.32
C LEU A 250 10.61 -11.02 13.33
N ASN A 251 10.86 -12.31 13.12
CA ASN A 251 10.32 -13.38 13.95
C ASN A 251 11.19 -13.75 15.14
N ARG A 252 12.52 -13.72 14.99
CA ARG A 252 13.47 -14.25 15.97
C ARG A 252 14.31 -13.16 16.64
N SER A 253 14.37 -11.96 16.06
CA SER A 253 15.24 -10.86 16.47
C SER A 253 16.73 -11.19 16.29
N LEU A 254 17.04 -11.84 15.16
CA LEU A 254 18.42 -12.04 14.70
C LEU A 254 18.97 -10.70 14.18
N LEU A 255 19.63 -9.96 15.07
CA LEU A 255 20.09 -8.59 14.81
C LEU A 255 21.26 -8.54 13.81
N GLU A 256 22.03 -9.62 13.74
CA GLU A 256 23.18 -9.80 12.87
C GLU A 256 22.82 -9.84 11.38
N LEU A 257 21.61 -10.27 11.04
CA LEU A 257 21.10 -10.28 9.67
C LEU A 257 20.69 -8.87 9.30
N LYS A 258 21.34 -8.23 8.33
CA LYS A 258 21.11 -6.81 8.00
C LYS A 258 20.12 -6.61 6.85
N SER A 259 19.16 -7.52 6.69
CA SER A 259 18.15 -7.39 5.63
C SER A 259 17.04 -6.40 5.97
N VAL A 260 16.46 -5.80 4.94
CA VAL A 260 15.36 -4.82 4.99
C VAL A 260 14.22 -5.26 4.06
N MET A 261 12.99 -4.92 4.43
CA MET A 261 11.84 -4.94 3.51
C MET A 261 11.92 -3.72 2.59
N SER A 262 11.83 -3.95 1.29
CA SER A 262 11.81 -2.89 0.27
C SER A 262 10.38 -2.64 -0.22
N MET A 263 9.88 -1.43 -0.04
CA MET A 263 8.59 -0.98 -0.57
C MET A 263 8.82 -0.13 -1.82
N ASN A 264 8.55 -0.71 -2.99
CA ASN A 264 8.57 0.00 -4.27
C ASN A 264 7.19 0.61 -4.51
N ARG A 265 7.02 1.93 -4.30
CA ARG A 265 5.77 2.65 -4.56
C ARG A 265 5.84 3.35 -5.91
N PHE A 266 4.88 3.03 -6.77
CA PHE A 266 4.68 3.67 -8.07
C PHE A 266 3.50 4.64 -8.00
N GLY A 267 3.61 5.74 -8.74
CA GLY A 267 2.63 6.82 -8.80
C GLY A 267 3.33 8.19 -8.72
N PRO A 268 2.59 9.30 -8.63
CA PRO A 268 1.14 9.38 -8.62
C PRO A 268 0.51 9.15 -9.99
N TRP A 269 -0.62 8.44 -10.04
CA TRP A 269 -1.55 8.50 -11.17
C TRP A 269 -2.71 9.44 -10.81
N ASP A 270 -2.90 10.53 -11.56
CA ASP A 270 -3.90 11.54 -11.25
C ASP A 270 -5.32 11.07 -11.65
N LEU A 271 -6.23 11.03 -10.68
CA LEU A 271 -7.64 10.69 -10.88
C LEU A 271 -8.36 11.62 -11.87
N ARG A 272 -7.84 12.82 -12.10
CA ARG A 272 -8.38 13.81 -13.06
C ARG A 272 -7.86 13.57 -14.48
N ASN A 273 -6.80 12.80 -14.64
CA ASN A 273 -6.18 12.50 -15.92
C ASN A 273 -6.70 11.16 -16.45
N TRP A 274 -7.33 11.18 -17.62
CA TRP A 274 -7.91 9.98 -18.22
C TRP A 274 -6.85 8.95 -18.64
N GLN A 275 -5.63 9.38 -19.01
CA GLN A 275 -4.53 8.50 -19.37
C GLN A 275 -4.00 7.77 -18.14
N ASP A 276 -3.80 8.50 -17.05
CA ASP A 276 -3.34 7.93 -15.78
C ASP A 276 -4.36 6.92 -15.23
N VAL A 277 -5.67 7.26 -15.30
CA VAL A 277 -6.75 6.35 -14.90
C VAL A 277 -6.80 5.10 -15.78
N GLU A 278 -6.60 5.23 -17.09
CA GLU A 278 -6.56 4.08 -18.00
C GLU A 278 -5.37 3.17 -17.70
N GLU A 279 -4.19 3.75 -17.46
CA GLU A 279 -2.97 3.03 -17.15
C GLU A 279 -3.08 2.27 -15.82
N VAL A 280 -3.40 2.96 -14.72
CA VAL A 280 -3.46 2.33 -13.40
C VAL A 280 -4.61 1.33 -13.28
N ALA A 281 -5.69 1.50 -14.03
CA ALA A 281 -6.77 0.51 -14.08
C ALA A 281 -6.31 -0.83 -14.63
N ALA A 282 -5.41 -0.85 -15.61
CA ALA A 282 -4.82 -2.09 -16.11
C ALA A 282 -3.99 -2.79 -15.03
N ILE A 283 -3.27 -2.03 -14.20
CA ILE A 283 -2.51 -2.55 -13.05
C ILE A 283 -3.47 -3.15 -12.01
N PHE A 284 -4.52 -2.42 -11.62
CA PHE A 284 -5.51 -2.90 -10.65
C PHE A 284 -6.21 -4.18 -11.10
N LEU A 285 -6.59 -4.27 -12.38
CA LEU A 285 -7.18 -5.48 -12.93
C LEU A 285 -6.16 -6.63 -12.99
N ALA A 286 -4.91 -6.36 -13.34
CA ALA A 286 -3.85 -7.37 -13.35
C ALA A 286 -3.60 -7.98 -11.96
N ILE A 287 -3.68 -7.17 -10.90
CA ILE A 287 -3.59 -7.64 -9.51
C ILE A 287 -4.81 -8.52 -9.15
N ALA A 288 -5.99 -8.22 -9.70
CA ALA A 288 -7.25 -8.93 -9.40
C ALA A 288 -7.45 -10.26 -10.16
N ILE A 289 -6.75 -10.47 -11.27
CA ILE A 289 -6.78 -11.69 -12.10
C ILE A 289 -5.96 -12.80 -11.46
#